data_AF-A0A0A3FK99-F1
#
_entry.id   AF-A0A0A3FK99-F1
#
_cell.length_a   1.000
_cell.length_b   1.000
_cell.length_c   1.000
_cell.angle_alpha   90.00
_cell.angle_beta   90.00
_cell.angle_gamma   90.00
#
_symmetry.space_group_name_H-M   'P 1'
#
loop_
_entity.id
_entity.type
_entity.pdbx_description
1 polymer ?
#
loop_
_entity_poly.entity_id
_entity_poly.type
_entity_poly.pdbx_seq_one_letter_code
_entity_poly.pdbx_strand_id
1 'polypeptide(L)'
;MESKLKAVGKLQLMEEKQRDRVGQQLDVMRQRHSHLTMQLAQLSALKNHAGQSALTTPVLNSAALMNLNRVDQMLQKMLRHHEHEQAVMQAECASVQKHLEYKHARVQGLEKVLERWRTKQNYEKAKKEQKLIEDIINSRLKRKVL
;
A
#
# COMPACT_ATOMS: atom_id res chain seq x y z
N MET A 1 19.98 18.51 20.82
CA MET A 1 18.67 17.85 20.58
C MET A 1 18.03 18.29 19.26
N GLU A 2 18.11 19.57 18.88
CA GLU A 2 17.47 20.08 17.67
C GLU A 2 17.96 19.44 16.36
N SER A 3 19.27 19.19 16.22
CA SER A 3 19.83 18.48 15.05
C SER A 3 19.26 17.07 14.89
N LYS A 4 19.08 16.35 16.00
CA LYS A 4 18.50 14.99 16.02
C LYS A 4 17.03 15.00 15.63
N LEU A 5 16.24 15.95 16.14
CA LEU A 5 14.84 16.14 15.75
C LEU A 5 14.68 16.49 14.27
N LYS A 6 15.52 17.37 13.74
CA LYS A 6 15.53 17.70 12.30
C LYS A 6 15.88 16.49 11.44
N ALA A 7 16.87 15.70 11.85
CA ALA A 7 17.28 14.49 11.11
C ALA A 7 16.16 13.44 11.09
N VAL A 8 15.55 13.13 12.24
CA VAL A 8 14.44 12.17 12.31
C VAL A 8 13.19 12.68 11.60
N GLY A 9 12.91 13.99 11.64
CA GLY A 9 11.80 14.59 10.88
C GLY A 9 12.00 14.47 9.36
N LYS A 10 13.22 14.68 8.86
CA LYS A 10 13.53 14.44 7.44
C LYS A 10 13.37 12.97 7.07
N LEU A 11 13.76 12.06 7.96
CA LEU A 11 13.64 10.61 7.74
C LEU A 11 12.17 10.17 7.74
N GLN A 12 11.33 10.72 8.61
CA GLN A 12 9.87 10.52 8.58
C GLN A 12 9.28 10.93 7.23
N LEU A 13 9.54 12.17 6.77
CA LEU A 13 9.01 12.67 5.49
C LEU A 13 9.43 11.81 4.30
N MET A 14 10.66 11.29 4.34
CA MET A 14 11.16 10.40 3.29
C MET A 14 10.42 9.06 3.30
N GLU A 15 10.21 8.47 4.47
CA GLU A 15 9.48 7.21 4.63
C GLU A 15 7.99 7.35 4.29
N GLU A 16 7.35 8.48 4.64
CA GLU A 16 5.98 8.82 4.21
C GLU A 16 5.88 8.87 2.69
N LYS A 17 6.78 9.62 2.04
CA LYS A 17 6.81 9.69 0.56
C LYS A 17 7.01 8.31 -0.06
N GLN A 18 7.81 7.45 0.56
CA GLN A 18 8.04 6.09 0.06
C GLN A 18 6.85 5.17 0.31
N ARG A 19 6.12 5.34 1.42
CA ARG A 19 4.85 4.67 1.70
C ARG A 19 3.80 5.07 0.68
N ASP A 20 3.65 6.36 0.40
CA ASP A 20 2.64 6.87 -0.51
C ASP A 20 2.89 6.40 -1.96
N ARG A 21 4.16 6.35 -2.40
CA ARG A 21 4.53 5.74 -3.69
C ARG A 21 4.13 4.27 -3.79
N VAL A 22 4.37 3.48 -2.73
CA VAL A 22 3.97 2.07 -2.70
C VAL A 22 2.45 1.93 -2.67
N GLY A 23 1.75 2.83 -1.97
CA GLY A 23 0.29 2.89 -1.97
C GLY A 23 -0.27 3.11 -3.38
N GLN A 24 0.25 4.12 -4.10
CA GLN A 24 -0.14 4.38 -5.49
C GLN A 24 0.13 3.19 -6.42
N GLN A 25 1.27 2.52 -6.25
CA GLN A 25 1.58 1.31 -7.02
C GLN A 25 0.58 0.19 -6.74
N LEU A 26 0.25 -0.04 -5.47
CA LEU A 26 -0.73 -1.05 -5.06
C LEU A 26 -2.12 -0.76 -5.65
N ASP A 27 -2.55 0.50 -5.67
CA ASP A 27 -3.84 0.89 -6.23
C ASP A 27 -3.90 0.63 -7.74
N VAL A 28 -2.83 0.95 -8.47
CA VAL A 28 -2.74 0.62 -9.91
C VAL A 28 -2.78 -0.89 -10.13
N MET A 29 -2.10 -1.70 -9.30
CA MET A 29 -2.15 -3.15 -9.40
C MET A 29 -3.55 -3.70 -9.11
N ARG A 30 -4.25 -3.15 -8.12
CA ARG A 30 -5.65 -3.51 -7.80
C ARG A 30 -6.61 -3.17 -8.94
N GLN A 31 -6.42 -2.02 -9.60
CA GLN A 31 -7.19 -1.66 -10.80
C GLN A 31 -6.95 -2.66 -11.93
N ARG A 32 -5.68 -3.00 -12.20
CA ARG A 32 -5.32 -4.02 -13.21
C ARG A 32 -5.95 -5.38 -12.90
N HIS A 33 -5.89 -5.81 -11.63
CA HIS A 33 -6.53 -7.05 -11.19
C HIS A 33 -8.05 -7.03 -11.41
N SER A 34 -8.72 -5.91 -11.13
CA SER A 34 -10.15 -5.72 -11.40
C SER A 34 -10.46 -5.86 -12.89
N HIS A 35 -9.67 -5.21 -13.76
CA HIS A 35 -9.81 -5.34 -15.22
C HIS A 35 -9.62 -6.78 -15.71
N LEU A 36 -8.60 -7.49 -15.21
CA LEU A 36 -8.35 -8.88 -15.55
C LEU A 36 -9.51 -9.80 -15.11
N THR A 37 -10.07 -9.53 -13.93
CA THR A 37 -11.25 -10.26 -13.42
C THR A 37 -12.46 -10.07 -14.34
N MET A 38 -12.67 -8.84 -14.84
CA MET A 38 -13.73 -8.57 -15.82
C MET A 38 -13.50 -9.28 -17.15
N GLN A 39 -12.25 -9.32 -17.65
CA GLN A 39 -11.90 -10.05 -18.87
C GLN A 39 -12.13 -11.57 -18.72
N LEU A 40 -11.77 -12.15 -17.58
CA LEU A 40 -12.07 -13.55 -17.27
C LEU A 40 -13.57 -13.84 -17.29
N ALA A 41 -14.37 -12.96 -16.69
CA ALA A 41 -15.83 -13.09 -16.73
C ALA A 41 -16.36 -13.07 -18.17
N GLN A 42 -15.88 -12.15 -19.01
CA GLN A 42 -16.25 -12.08 -20.43
C GLN A 42 -15.82 -13.31 -21.23
N LEU A 43 -14.60 -13.82 -21.01
CA LEU A 43 -14.11 -15.04 -21.65
C LEU A 43 -14.91 -16.28 -21.24
N SER A 44 -15.29 -16.37 -19.96
CA SER A 44 -16.14 -17.46 -19.46
C SER A 44 -17.54 -17.42 -20.08
N ALA A 45 -18.12 -16.21 -20.24
CA ALA A 45 -19.40 -16.02 -20.90
C ALA A 45 -19.33 -16.40 -22.40
N LEU A 46 -18.26 -15.99 -23.09
CA LEU A 46 -18.00 -16.35 -24.48
C LEU A 46 -17.89 -17.87 -24.66
N LYS A 47 -17.19 -18.57 -23.77
CA LYS A 47 -17.10 -20.03 -23.80
C LYS A 47 -18.45 -20.70 -23.61
N ASN A 48 -19.24 -20.24 -22.64
CA ASN A 48 -20.57 -20.77 -22.39
C ASN A 48 -21.50 -20.55 -23.60
N HIS A 49 -21.44 -19.36 -24.21
CA HIS A 49 -22.21 -19.05 -25.41
C HIS A 49 -21.79 -19.91 -26.61
N ALA A 50 -20.48 -20.06 -26.86
CA ALA A 50 -19.96 -20.92 -27.93
C ALA A 50 -20.41 -22.39 -27.76
N GLY A 51 -20.43 -22.90 -26.53
CA GLY A 51 -20.95 -24.23 -26.21
C GLY A 51 -22.45 -24.36 -26.47
N GLN A 52 -23.24 -23.33 -26.13
CA GLN A 52 -24.70 -23.32 -26.39
C GLN A 52 -25.02 -23.22 -27.90
N SER A 53 -24.30 -22.39 -28.65
CA SER A 53 -24.46 -22.29 -30.11
C SER A 53 -24.13 -23.60 -30.83
N ALA A 54 -23.18 -24.38 -30.31
CA ALA A 54 -22.87 -25.71 -30.85
C ALA A 54 -24.04 -26.70 -30.71
N LEU A 55 -24.85 -26.58 -29.66
CA LEU A 55 -25.99 -27.46 -29.36
C LEU A 55 -27.26 -27.09 -30.15
N THR A 56 -27.37 -25.85 -30.62
CA THR A 56 -28.57 -25.35 -31.33
C THR A 56 -28.43 -25.37 -32.85
N THR A 57 -27.27 -25.76 -33.39
CA THR A 57 -27.04 -25.77 -34.84
C THR A 57 -27.65 -27.03 -35.48
N PRO A 58 -28.67 -26.92 -36.35
CA PRO A 58 -29.46 -28.06 -36.83
C PRO A 58 -28.72 -28.95 -37.86
N VAL A 59 -27.64 -28.46 -38.47
CA VAL A 59 -26.80 -29.23 -39.39
C VAL A 59 -25.32 -28.97 -39.09
N LEU A 60 -24.66 -29.93 -38.45
CA LEU A 60 -23.23 -29.88 -38.15
C LEU A 60 -22.44 -30.48 -39.32
N ASN A 61 -21.75 -29.64 -40.08
CA ASN A 61 -20.78 -30.10 -41.07
C ASN A 61 -19.40 -30.32 -40.41
N SER A 62 -18.54 -31.13 -41.03
CA SER A 62 -17.21 -31.45 -40.49
C SER A 62 -16.35 -30.20 -40.24
N ALA A 63 -16.48 -29.17 -41.08
CA ALA A 63 -15.75 -27.92 -40.92
C ALA A 63 -16.21 -27.14 -39.68
N ALA A 64 -17.51 -27.09 -39.39
CA ALA A 64 -18.09 -26.45 -38.22
C ALA A 64 -17.65 -27.15 -36.93
N LEU A 65 -17.63 -28.48 -36.90
CA LEU A 65 -17.13 -29.25 -35.75
C LEU A 65 -15.63 -29.00 -35.48
N MET A 66 -14.80 -28.98 -36.53
CA MET A 66 -13.38 -28.66 -36.39
C MET A 66 -13.15 -27.21 -35.91
N ASN A 67 -13.92 -26.26 -36.43
CA ASN A 67 -13.85 -24.85 -36.02
C ASN A 67 -14.29 -24.66 -34.57
N LEU A 68 -15.38 -25.30 -34.14
CA LEU A 68 -15.85 -25.27 -32.75
C LEU A 68 -14.81 -25.85 -31.80
N ASN A 69 -14.20 -26.99 -32.14
CA ASN A 69 -13.15 -27.59 -31.33
C ASN A 69 -11.91 -26.67 -31.25
N ARG A 70 -11.50 -26.05 -32.36
CA ARG A 70 -10.40 -25.08 -32.37
C ARG A 70 -10.70 -23.86 -31.49
N VAL A 71 -11.91 -23.32 -31.56
CA VAL A 71 -12.35 -22.18 -30.74
C VAL A 71 -12.40 -22.56 -29.26
N ASP A 72 -12.94 -23.72 -28.91
CA ASP A 72 -12.99 -24.19 -27.52
C ASP A 72 -11.59 -24.41 -26.94
N GLN A 73 -10.68 -25.02 -27.70
CA GLN A 73 -9.27 -25.16 -27.30
C GLN A 73 -8.59 -23.80 -27.10
N MET A 74 -8.85 -22.82 -27.98
CA MET A 74 -8.32 -21.46 -27.83
C MET A 74 -8.87 -20.77 -26.59
N LEU A 75 -10.18 -20.79 -26.38
CA LEU A 75 -10.83 -20.20 -25.21
C LEU A 75 -10.37 -20.85 -23.91
N GLN A 76 -10.22 -22.18 -23.90
CA GLN A 76 -9.73 -22.90 -22.73
C GLN A 76 -8.26 -22.58 -22.41
N LYS A 77 -7.40 -22.42 -23.42
CA LYS A 77 -6.02 -21.96 -23.21
C LYS A 77 -5.98 -20.53 -22.69
N MET A 78 -6.77 -19.63 -23.26
CA MET A 78 -6.83 -18.23 -22.80
C MET A 78 -7.37 -18.12 -21.37
N LEU A 79 -8.41 -18.87 -21.00
CA LEU A 79 -8.93 -18.90 -19.64
C LEU A 79 -7.87 -19.35 -18.64
N ARG A 80 -7.19 -20.47 -18.89
CA ARG A 80 -6.11 -20.97 -18.01
C ARG A 80 -4.97 -19.96 -17.87
N HIS A 81 -4.62 -19.29 -18.96
CA HIS A 81 -3.59 -18.25 -18.92
C HIS A 81 -4.00 -17.08 -18.02
N HIS A 82 -5.21 -16.53 -18.23
CA HIS A 82 -5.70 -15.40 -17.45
C HIS A 82 -5.95 -15.78 -15.98
N GLU A 83 -6.38 -17.01 -15.68
CA GLU A 83 -6.51 -17.53 -14.31
C GLU A 83 -5.14 -17.57 -13.62
N HIS A 84 -4.10 -18.02 -14.33
CA HIS A 84 -2.74 -18.02 -13.80
C HIS A 84 -2.22 -16.60 -13.58
N GLU A 85 -2.40 -15.70 -14.55
CA GLU A 85 -2.04 -14.27 -14.40
C GLU A 85 -2.78 -13.61 -13.24
N GLN A 86 -4.05 -13.95 -13.02
CA GLN A 86 -4.83 -13.46 -11.89
C GLN A 86 -4.21 -13.92 -10.56
N ALA A 87 -3.89 -15.20 -10.44
CA ALA A 87 -3.29 -15.75 -9.24
C ALA A 87 -1.92 -15.11 -8.94
N VAL A 88 -1.09 -14.91 -9.97
CA VAL A 88 0.20 -14.22 -9.85
C VAL A 88 -0.01 -12.77 -9.40
N MET A 89 -0.90 -12.03 -10.07
CA MET A 89 -1.20 -10.63 -9.74
C MET A 89 -1.77 -10.49 -8.32
N GLN A 90 -2.58 -11.45 -7.87
CA GLN A 90 -3.13 -11.48 -6.52
C GLN A 90 -2.02 -11.72 -5.47
N ALA A 91 -1.08 -12.63 -5.74
CA ALA A 91 0.06 -12.88 -4.88
C ALA A 91 0.99 -11.64 -4.81
N GLU A 92 1.22 -10.97 -5.94
CA GLU A 92 1.98 -9.72 -5.98
C GLU A 92 1.29 -8.61 -5.21
N CYS A 93 -0.02 -8.43 -5.38
CA CYS A 93 -0.81 -7.48 -4.58
C CYS A 93 -0.67 -7.73 -3.07
N ALA A 94 -0.77 -8.99 -2.65
CA ALA A 94 -0.63 -9.37 -1.24
C ALA A 94 0.79 -9.07 -0.70
N SER A 95 1.82 -9.36 -1.50
CA SER A 95 3.21 -9.05 -1.16
C SER A 95 3.44 -7.54 -1.00
N VAL A 96 2.97 -6.74 -1.96
CA VAL A 96 3.09 -5.28 -1.93
C VAL A 96 2.29 -4.69 -0.77
N GLN A 97 1.11 -5.24 -0.47
CA GLN A 97 0.31 -4.83 0.69
C GLN A 97 1.06 -5.08 2.00
N LYS A 98 1.68 -6.24 2.19
CA LYS A 98 2.50 -6.53 3.37
C LYS A 98 3.68 -5.57 3.50
N HIS A 99 4.31 -5.20 2.38
CA HIS A 99 5.38 -4.20 2.36
C HIS A 99 4.89 -2.81 2.75
N LEU A 100 3.69 -2.43 2.29
CA LEU A 100 3.04 -1.17 2.65
C LEU A 100 2.73 -1.12 4.16
N GLU A 101 2.22 -2.21 4.73
CA GLU A 101 1.95 -2.35 6.17
C GLU A 101 3.23 -2.18 6.99
N TYR A 102 4.32 -2.84 6.59
CA TYR A 102 5.62 -2.69 7.23
C TYR A 102 6.12 -1.23 7.19
N LYS A 103 6.02 -0.57 6.03
CA LYS A 103 6.38 0.85 5.90
C LYS A 103 5.50 1.75 6.76
N HIS A 104 4.21 1.47 6.83
CA HIS A 104 3.28 2.21 7.68
C HIS A 104 3.67 2.08 9.16
N ALA A 105 3.97 0.87 9.63
CA ALA A 105 4.45 0.64 10.99
C ALA A 105 5.77 1.38 11.28
N ARG A 106 6.67 1.45 10.30
CA ARG A 106 7.94 2.20 10.41
C ARG A 106 7.72 3.71 10.54
N VAL A 107 6.81 4.29 9.74
CA VAL A 107 6.42 5.71 9.86
C VAL A 107 5.84 5.99 11.24
N GLN A 108 4.89 5.18 11.71
CA GLN A 108 4.31 5.32 13.06
C GLN A 108 5.38 5.22 14.17
N GLY A 109 6.37 4.34 14.00
CA GLY A 109 7.50 4.23 14.93
C GLY A 109 8.31 5.52 15.02
N LEU A 110 8.58 6.16 13.88
CA LEU A 110 9.31 7.41 13.80
C LEU A 110 8.51 8.58 14.39
N GLU A 111 7.20 8.64 14.14
CA GLU A 111 6.28 9.61 14.76
C GLU A 111 6.32 9.54 16.29
N LYS A 112 6.22 8.33 16.85
CA LYS A 112 6.31 8.11 18.31
C LYS A 112 7.65 8.57 18.89
N VAL A 113 8.77 8.32 18.19
CA VAL A 113 10.10 8.79 18.63
C VAL A 113 10.18 10.31 18.59
N LEU A 114 9.67 10.94 17.51
CA LEU A 114 9.64 12.39 17.38
C LEU A 114 8.82 13.05 18.48
N GLU A 115 7.66 12.51 18.78
CA GLU A 115 6.80 12.99 19.86
C GLU A 115 7.53 12.92 21.21
N ARG A 116 8.09 11.75 21.55
CA ARG A 116 8.88 11.57 22.79
C ARG A 116 10.03 12.56 22.89
N TRP A 117 10.74 12.80 21.80
CA TRP A 117 11.88 13.73 21.80
C TRP A 117 11.45 15.19 21.88
N ARG A 118 10.31 15.57 21.28
CA ARG A 118 9.72 16.90 21.45
C ARG A 118 9.30 17.13 22.89
N THR A 119 8.62 16.18 23.52
CA THR A 119 8.22 16.27 24.93
C THR A 119 9.45 16.42 25.84
N LYS A 120 10.50 15.62 25.60
CA LYS A 120 11.76 15.74 26.34
C LYS A 120 12.42 17.11 26.15
N GLN A 121 12.45 17.63 24.93
CA GLN A 121 13.02 18.95 24.66
C GLN A 121 12.23 20.07 25.36
N ASN A 122 10.90 20.01 25.33
CA ASN A 122 10.04 20.99 25.98
C ASN A 122 10.22 20.96 27.50
N TYR A 123 10.30 19.76 28.09
CA TYR A 123 10.61 19.60 29.50
C TYR A 123 11.98 20.19 29.87
N GLU A 124 13.03 19.92 29.08
CA GLU A 124 14.36 20.49 29.33
C GLU A 124 14.38 22.02 29.21
N LYS A 125 13.59 22.61 28.29
CA LYS A 125 13.44 24.06 28.19
C LYS A 125 12.73 24.64 29.41
N ALA A 126 11.57 24.09 29.78
CA ALA A 126 10.82 24.52 30.95
C ALA A 126 11.64 24.42 32.25
N LYS A 127 12.41 23.33 32.42
CA LYS A 127 13.29 23.15 33.57
C LYS A 127 14.40 24.21 33.64
N LYS A 128 14.97 24.60 32.50
CA LYS A 128 15.99 25.67 32.45
C LYS A 128 15.40 27.04 32.76
N GLU A 129 14.23 27.34 32.22
CA GLU A 129 13.50 28.59 32.50
C GLU A 129 13.12 28.68 33.98
N GLN A 130 12.60 27.60 34.56
CA GLN A 130 12.27 27.55 35.98
C GLN A 130 13.50 27.80 36.87
N LYS A 131 14.63 27.15 36.56
CA LYS A 131 15.88 27.39 37.29
C LYS A 131 16.35 28.84 37.18
N LEU A 132 16.24 29.44 35.99
CA LEU A 132 16.60 30.84 35.77
C LEU A 132 15.74 31.78 36.64
N ILE A 133 14.43 31.51 36.73
CA ILE A 133 13.51 32.27 37.58
C ILE A 133 13.88 32.12 39.06
N GLU A 134 14.16 30.89 39.52
CA GLU A 134 14.62 30.61 40.88
C GLU A 134 15.92 31.36 41.21
N ASP A 135 16.90 31.37 40.30
CA ASP A 135 18.16 32.09 40.46
C ASP A 135 17.94 33.62 40.55
N ILE A 136 17.00 34.16 39.76
CA ILE A 136 16.60 35.58 39.84
C ILE A 136 15.93 35.90 41.18
N ILE A 137 15.04 35.04 41.67
CA ILE A 137 14.38 35.23 42.97
C ILE A 137 15.40 35.17 44.10
N ASN A 138 16.27 34.16 44.10
CA ASN A 138 17.31 33.97 45.12
C ASN A 138 18.31 35.12 45.16
N SER A 139 18.73 35.64 44.00
CA SER A 139 19.63 36.80 43.93
C SER A 139 18.97 38.09 44.45
N ARG A 140 17.66 38.28 44.18
CA ARG A 140 16.89 39.40 44.75
C ARG A 140 16.70 39.28 46.26
N LEU A 141 16.42 38.09 46.79
CA LEU A 141 16.31 37.85 48.23
C LEU A 141 17.64 38.09 48.95
N LYS A 142 18.76 37.59 48.41
CA LYS A 142 20.09 37.83 48.98
C LYS A 142 20.48 39.32 49.05
N ARG A 143 20.05 40.13 48.07
CA ARG A 143 20.26 41.59 48.08
C ARG A 143 19.42 42.35 49.11
N LYS A 144 18.31 41.78 49.61
CA LYS A 144 17.43 42.41 50.60
C LYS A 144 17.81 42.14 52.06
N VAL A 145 18.68 41.16 52.30
CA VAL A 145 19.11 40.73 53.64
C VAL A 145 20.43 41.41 54.06
N LEU A 146 21.09 42.12 53.14
CA LEU A 146 22.20 43.04 53.40
C LEU A 146 21.67 44.48 53.50
#